data_AF-A0A3D4FZT3-F1
#
_entry.id   AF-A0A3D4FZT3-F1
#
_cell.length_a   1.000
_cell.length_b   1.000
_cell.length_c   1.000
_cell.angle_alpha   90.00
_cell.angle_beta   90.00
_cell.angle_gamma   90.00
#
_symmetry.space_group_name_H-M   'P 1'
#
loop_
_entity.id
_entity.type
_entity.pdbx_description
1 polymer ?
#
loop_
_entity_poly.entity_id
_entity_poly.type
_entity_poly.pdbx_seq_one_letter_code
_entity_poly.pdbx_strand_id
1 'polypeptide(L)'
;MVGLSFNLVLPVRSSMDPVINEGEPTCESVSGALAAVWTNGKVGCPALAANLRRDQYGKPPVTQRMAPFGAQLANYFQYFDWQWSRGVDASEVPGNKRIPFTLVFFALGAAGLYATFRADRTLFVYFAGLTGVLTLGLVFYLNFKYGFSLAPEVTDPNLHEVRERDYFFVAGFALWGMLAGVGLTWVWSTVVAFLPRVQASLATVPLLLVAVIPLALNWEWASRTGDWAARDWAYDLLMSLEPYAVFFTNGDND
;
A
#
# COMPACT_ATOMS: atom_id res chain seq x y z
N MET A 1 9.22 26.72 -13.00
CA MET A 1 8.92 25.33 -12.57
C MET A 1 9.11 25.09 -11.07
N VAL A 2 9.62 26.03 -10.26
CA VAL A 2 9.75 25.84 -8.79
C VAL A 2 8.39 25.68 -8.10
N GLY A 3 7.35 26.40 -8.55
CA GLY A 3 5.98 26.25 -8.05
C GLY A 3 5.26 24.95 -8.42
N LEU A 4 5.89 24.06 -9.21
CA LEU A 4 5.38 22.72 -9.53
C LEU A 4 6.11 21.62 -8.75
N SER A 5 7.11 21.96 -7.94
CA SER A 5 7.79 20.97 -7.09
C SER A 5 6.94 20.69 -5.86
N PHE A 6 6.65 19.40 -5.60
CA PHE A 6 5.89 18.95 -4.43
C PHE A 6 6.41 19.48 -3.08
N ASN A 7 7.72 19.65 -2.92
CA ASN A 7 8.30 20.10 -1.64
C ASN A 7 8.51 21.62 -1.57
N LEU A 8 8.98 22.26 -2.65
CA LEU A 8 9.21 23.71 -2.70
C LEU A 8 7.94 24.56 -2.87
N VAL A 9 6.81 23.98 -3.27
CA VAL A 9 5.53 24.70 -3.28
C VAL A 9 5.10 25.09 -1.86
N LEU A 10 5.47 24.28 -0.85
CA LEU A 10 5.12 24.49 0.56
C LEU A 10 5.64 25.84 1.08
N PRO A 11 6.97 26.13 1.09
CA PRO A 11 7.49 27.41 1.59
C PRO A 11 7.05 28.60 0.72
N VAL A 12 6.88 28.40 -0.59
CA VAL A 12 6.42 29.46 -1.50
C VAL A 12 4.98 29.86 -1.20
N ARG A 13 4.07 28.89 -1.07
CA ARG A 13 2.68 29.14 -0.67
C ARG A 13 2.62 29.75 0.73
N SER A 14 3.37 29.18 1.68
CA SER A 14 3.39 29.65 3.08
C SER A 14 3.85 31.10 3.22
N SER A 15 4.83 31.54 2.40
CA SER A 15 5.31 32.93 2.38
C SER A 15 4.30 33.96 1.87
N MET A 16 3.20 33.54 1.23
CA MET A 16 2.12 34.42 0.80
C MET A 16 1.09 34.67 1.91
N ASP A 17 1.34 34.16 3.11
CA ASP A 17 0.48 34.26 4.29
C ASP A 17 -1.00 33.90 4.00
N PRO A 18 -1.26 32.68 3.49
CA PRO A 18 -2.62 32.25 3.24
C PRO A 18 -3.37 32.09 4.56
N VAL A 19 -4.68 32.37 4.55
CA VAL A 19 -5.57 32.24 5.72
C VAL A 19 -5.43 30.89 6.43
N ILE A 20 -5.14 29.81 5.68
CA ILE A 20 -4.79 28.49 6.23
C ILE A 20 -3.35 28.16 5.87
N ASN A 21 -2.49 28.17 6.88
CA ASN A 21 -1.05 27.93 6.77
C ASN A 21 -0.58 26.82 7.75
N GLU A 22 -1.20 25.64 7.64
CA GLU A 22 -0.88 24.50 8.51
C GLU A 22 0.61 24.12 8.40
N GLY A 23 1.25 23.94 9.57
CA GLY A 23 2.68 23.68 9.68
C GLY A 23 3.60 24.87 9.36
N GLU A 24 3.05 26.00 8.87
CA GLU A 24 3.73 27.25 8.53
C GLU A 24 5.17 27.09 7.99
N PRO A 25 5.40 26.33 6.90
CA PRO A 25 6.74 26.00 6.42
C PRO A 25 7.46 27.19 5.73
N THR A 26 7.24 28.42 6.17
CA THR A 26 7.90 29.62 5.65
C THR A 26 9.41 29.52 5.86
N CYS A 27 10.17 29.83 4.82
CA CYS A 27 11.63 29.81 4.87
C CYS A 27 12.21 31.20 4.59
N GLU A 28 13.13 31.63 5.44
CA GLU A 28 13.84 32.92 5.30
C GLU A 28 14.68 33.02 4.02
N SER A 29 15.12 31.87 3.48
CA SER A 29 15.93 31.83 2.26
C SER A 29 15.61 30.60 1.39
N VAL A 30 15.75 30.80 0.08
CA VAL A 30 15.60 29.73 -0.92
C VAL A 30 16.68 28.66 -0.74
N SER A 31 17.91 29.04 -0.38
CA SER A 31 18.99 28.09 -0.10
C SER A 31 18.68 27.22 1.13
N GLY A 32 18.08 27.79 2.18
CA GLY A 32 17.62 27.05 3.34
C GLY A 32 16.50 26.06 3.01
N ALA A 33 15.56 26.45 2.14
CA ALA A 33 14.52 25.56 1.65
C ALA A 33 15.10 24.40 0.81
N LEU A 34 16.01 24.71 -0.12
CA LEU A 34 16.70 23.70 -0.94
C LEU A 34 17.51 22.72 -0.09
N ALA A 35 18.21 23.21 0.94
CA ALA A 35 18.95 22.36 1.86
C ALA A 35 18.02 21.43 2.67
N ALA A 36 16.87 21.92 3.12
CA ALA A 36 15.86 21.09 3.80
C ALA A 36 15.30 20.01 2.88
N VAL A 37 14.95 20.35 1.63
CA VAL A 37 14.46 19.37 0.66
C VAL A 37 15.54 18.34 0.31
N TRP A 38 16.75 18.79 0.01
CA TRP A 38 17.86 17.91 -0.38
C TRP A 38 18.23 16.90 0.71
N THR A 39 18.11 17.31 1.97
CA THR A 39 18.50 16.49 3.11
C THR A 39 17.33 15.80 3.81
N ASN A 40 16.11 15.88 3.26
CA ASN A 40 14.88 15.40 3.89
C ASN A 40 14.71 15.91 5.34
N GLY A 41 14.89 17.22 5.53
CA GLY A 41 14.67 17.90 6.81
C GLY A 41 15.76 17.70 7.87
N LYS A 42 16.98 17.31 7.48
CA LYS A 42 18.11 17.22 8.43
C LYS A 42 18.76 18.58 8.72
N VAL A 43 18.80 19.47 7.73
CA VAL A 43 19.39 20.81 7.85
C VAL A 43 18.56 21.83 7.05
N GLY A 44 18.87 23.12 7.16
CA GLY A 44 18.22 24.18 6.40
C GLY A 44 17.06 24.81 7.15
N CYS A 45 15.99 25.13 6.43
CA CYS A 45 14.81 25.80 6.96
C CYS A 45 14.07 24.94 8.02
N PRO A 46 14.01 25.34 9.30
CA PRO A 46 13.47 24.50 10.37
C PRO A 46 11.98 24.16 10.21
N ALA A 47 11.16 25.14 9.83
CA ALA A 47 9.71 24.94 9.67
C ALA A 47 9.40 23.95 8.54
N LEU A 48 10.06 24.12 7.38
CA LEU A 48 9.96 23.16 6.28
C LEU A 48 10.53 21.79 6.67
N ALA A 49 11.65 21.75 7.39
CA ALA A 49 12.25 20.50 7.85
C ALA A 49 11.30 19.71 8.76
N ALA A 50 10.61 20.37 9.69
CA ALA A 50 9.63 19.74 10.57
C ALA A 50 8.46 19.12 9.78
N ASN A 51 7.97 19.82 8.75
CA ASN A 51 6.93 19.33 7.85
C ASN A 51 7.42 18.11 7.03
N LEU A 52 8.62 18.19 6.46
CA LEU A 52 9.21 17.09 5.67
C LEU A 52 9.46 15.83 6.50
N ARG A 53 9.85 16.00 7.77
CA ARG A 53 10.01 14.89 8.71
C ARG A 53 8.70 14.38 9.30
N ARG A 54 7.60 15.10 9.02
CA ARG A 54 6.28 14.80 9.55
C ARG A 54 6.30 14.77 11.10
N ASP A 55 6.99 15.75 11.71
CA ASP A 55 7.16 15.83 13.17
C ASP A 55 5.79 15.88 13.90
N GLN A 56 4.73 16.37 13.23
CA GLN A 56 3.37 16.44 13.75
C GLN A 56 2.76 15.09 14.17
N TYR A 57 3.21 13.96 13.63
CA TYR A 57 2.68 12.64 14.04
C TYR A 57 3.46 12.02 15.20
N GLY A 58 4.58 12.62 15.62
CA GLY A 58 5.35 12.16 16.78
C GLY A 58 5.76 10.68 16.72
N LYS A 59 6.04 10.12 15.53
CA LYS A 59 6.41 8.71 15.42
C LYS A 59 7.73 8.42 16.17
N PRO A 60 7.77 7.41 17.05
CA PRO A 60 8.99 7.04 17.73
C PRO A 60 10.00 6.45 16.72
N PRO A 61 11.30 6.36 17.09
CA PRO A 61 12.28 5.63 16.29
C PRO A 61 11.81 4.22 15.97
N VAL A 62 12.14 3.68 14.79
CA VAL A 62 11.70 2.34 14.33
C VAL A 62 12.11 1.18 15.26
N THR A 63 13.12 1.41 16.10
CA THR A 63 13.59 0.50 17.15
C THR A 63 12.63 0.41 18.34
N GLN A 64 11.84 1.46 18.59
CA GLN A 64 10.77 1.48 19.58
C GLN A 64 9.45 1.15 18.88
N ARG A 65 9.03 -0.11 18.97
CA ARG A 65 7.83 -0.58 18.26
C ARG A 65 6.54 -0.01 18.85
N MET A 66 5.62 0.42 17.99
CA MET A 66 4.28 0.89 18.41
C MET A 66 3.29 -0.26 18.68
N ALA A 67 3.59 -1.45 18.18
CA ALA A 67 2.88 -2.69 18.49
C ALA A 67 3.87 -3.88 18.40
N PRO A 68 3.57 -5.04 19.01
CA PRO A 68 4.39 -6.24 18.84
C PRO A 68 4.60 -6.56 17.36
N PHE A 69 5.81 -6.95 16.98
CA PHE A 69 6.14 -7.22 15.58
C PHE A 69 5.26 -8.32 14.96
N GLY A 70 4.86 -9.31 15.75
CA GLY A 70 3.90 -10.34 15.33
C GLY A 70 2.53 -9.78 14.95
N ALA A 71 2.03 -8.77 15.66
CA ALA A 71 0.76 -8.11 15.32
C ALA A 71 0.88 -7.30 14.01
N GLN A 72 2.03 -6.66 13.79
CA GLN A 72 2.30 -5.94 12.55
C GLN A 72 2.45 -6.88 11.35
N LEU A 73 3.07 -8.05 11.54
CA LEU A 73 3.11 -9.12 10.53
C LEU A 73 1.72 -9.71 10.27
N ALA A 74 0.90 -9.89 11.31
CA ALA A 74 -0.48 -10.33 11.15
C ALA A 74 -1.32 -9.32 10.35
N ASN A 75 -1.10 -8.02 10.57
CA ASN A 75 -1.74 -6.96 9.78
C ASN A 75 -1.31 -7.00 8.31
N TYR A 76 -0.01 -7.19 8.04
CA TYR A 76 0.44 -7.42 6.66
C TYR A 76 -0.21 -8.66 6.04
N PHE A 77 -0.29 -9.77 6.80
CA PHE A 77 -0.91 -11.01 6.31
C PHE A 77 -2.40 -10.85 6.05
N GLN A 78 -3.12 -10.10 6.89
CA GLN A 78 -4.52 -9.72 6.66
C GLN A 78 -4.68 -9.03 5.30
N TYR A 79 -3.88 -8.00 5.04
CA TYR A 79 -3.94 -7.29 3.75
C TYR A 79 -3.52 -8.15 2.58
N PHE A 80 -2.52 -9.01 2.75
CA PHE A 80 -2.11 -9.97 1.74
C PHE A 80 -3.22 -10.98 1.41
N ASP A 81 -3.93 -11.49 2.41
CA ASP A 81 -5.06 -12.41 2.25
C ASP A 81 -6.21 -11.78 1.44
N TRP A 82 -6.48 -10.49 1.64
CA TRP A 82 -7.50 -9.76 0.89
C TRP A 82 -7.21 -9.68 -0.62
N GLN A 83 -5.95 -9.80 -1.05
CA GLN A 83 -5.60 -9.63 -2.46
C GLN A 83 -6.16 -10.74 -3.37
N TRP A 84 -6.47 -11.91 -2.82
CA TRP A 84 -6.71 -13.11 -3.62
C TRP A 84 -8.17 -13.54 -3.71
N SER A 85 -8.97 -13.28 -2.67
CA SER A 85 -10.36 -13.80 -2.60
C SER A 85 -11.27 -13.06 -1.60
N ARG A 86 -11.06 -11.75 -1.40
CA ARG A 86 -11.86 -10.89 -0.52
C ARG A 86 -13.36 -10.97 -0.73
N GLY A 87 -13.87 -11.18 -1.94
CA GLY A 87 -15.32 -11.31 -2.16
C GLY A 87 -15.92 -12.63 -1.67
N VAL A 88 -15.11 -13.66 -1.37
CA VAL A 88 -15.60 -14.94 -0.81
C VAL A 88 -16.09 -14.79 0.63
N ASP A 89 -15.48 -13.88 1.38
CA ASP A 89 -15.81 -13.61 2.77
C ASP A 89 -15.43 -12.16 3.09
N ALA A 90 -16.39 -11.35 3.55
CA ALA A 90 -16.17 -9.94 3.85
C ALA A 90 -15.46 -9.71 5.20
N SER A 91 -15.32 -10.73 6.05
CA SER A 91 -14.71 -10.61 7.37
C SER A 91 -13.29 -10.08 7.29
N GLU A 92 -12.99 -9.04 8.05
CA GLU A 92 -11.71 -8.33 8.04
C GLU A 92 -10.56 -9.26 8.44
N VAL A 93 -10.79 -10.20 9.36
CA VAL A 93 -9.76 -11.12 9.84
C VAL A 93 -9.45 -12.23 8.83
N PRO A 94 -8.19 -12.69 8.77
CA PRO A 94 -7.84 -13.90 8.03
C PRO A 94 -8.31 -15.16 8.76
N GLY A 95 -8.12 -16.34 8.16
CA GLY A 95 -8.43 -17.63 8.82
C GLY A 95 -9.78 -18.24 8.42
N ASN A 96 -10.39 -17.73 7.36
CA ASN A 96 -11.68 -18.19 6.85
C ASN A 96 -11.53 -18.91 5.49
N LYS A 97 -12.60 -18.96 4.69
CA LYS A 97 -12.66 -19.62 3.38
C LYS A 97 -11.65 -19.07 2.36
N ARG A 98 -11.02 -17.91 2.62
CA ARG A 98 -10.01 -17.28 1.76
C ARG A 98 -8.63 -17.95 1.82
N ILE A 99 -8.28 -18.57 2.96
CA ILE A 99 -6.94 -19.12 3.23
C ILE A 99 -6.42 -20.04 2.11
N PRO A 100 -7.19 -21.00 1.56
CA PRO A 100 -6.69 -21.84 0.48
C PRO A 100 -6.21 -21.05 -0.73
N PHE A 101 -6.93 -19.99 -1.13
CA PHE A 101 -6.54 -19.13 -2.25
C PHE A 101 -5.28 -18.34 -1.90
N THR A 102 -5.21 -17.79 -0.70
CA THR A 102 -4.03 -17.07 -0.20
C THR A 102 -2.78 -17.95 -0.22
N LEU A 103 -2.88 -19.21 0.20
CA LEU A 103 -1.77 -20.16 0.16
C LEU A 103 -1.36 -20.53 -1.26
N VAL A 104 -2.31 -20.69 -2.19
CA VAL A 104 -2.01 -20.95 -3.61
C VAL A 104 -1.21 -19.79 -4.21
N PHE A 105 -1.66 -18.55 -4.04
CA PHE A 105 -0.97 -17.38 -4.60
C PHE A 105 0.35 -17.05 -3.88
N PHE A 106 0.45 -17.36 -2.60
CA PHE A 106 1.73 -17.35 -1.89
C PHE A 106 2.70 -18.37 -2.51
N ALA A 107 2.27 -19.62 -2.70
CA ALA A 107 3.10 -20.67 -3.28
C ALA A 107 3.51 -20.36 -4.73
N LEU A 108 2.61 -19.78 -5.53
CA LEU A 108 2.92 -19.33 -6.88
C LEU A 108 3.95 -18.19 -6.88
N GLY A 109 3.84 -17.21 -5.99
CA GLY A 109 4.85 -16.16 -5.86
C GLY A 109 6.23 -16.71 -5.48
N ALA A 110 6.26 -17.65 -4.54
CA ALA A 110 7.50 -18.37 -4.16
C ALA A 110 8.07 -19.19 -5.33
N ALA A 111 7.21 -19.87 -6.11
CA ALA A 111 7.61 -20.57 -7.32
C ALA A 111 8.15 -19.59 -8.38
N GLY A 112 7.62 -18.38 -8.48
CA GLY A 112 8.14 -17.32 -9.35
C GLY A 112 9.54 -16.86 -8.97
N LEU A 113 9.80 -16.68 -7.67
CA LEU A 113 11.16 -16.40 -7.18
C LEU A 113 12.11 -17.58 -7.47
N TYR A 114 11.66 -18.81 -7.27
CA TYR A 114 12.45 -20.00 -7.60
C TYR A 114 12.74 -20.11 -9.10
N ALA A 115 11.75 -19.86 -9.95
CA ALA A 115 11.91 -19.83 -11.41
C ALA A 115 12.94 -18.77 -11.83
N THR A 116 12.85 -17.58 -11.23
CA THR A 116 13.83 -16.50 -11.44
C THR A 116 15.23 -16.94 -11.00
N PHE A 117 15.36 -17.57 -9.83
CA PHE A 117 16.63 -18.12 -9.33
C PHE A 117 17.23 -19.15 -10.29
N ARG A 118 16.41 -20.01 -10.89
CA ARG A 118 16.84 -21.00 -11.87
C ARG A 118 17.27 -20.38 -13.20
N ALA A 119 16.67 -19.27 -13.59
CA ALA A 119 16.97 -18.56 -14.83
C ALA A 119 18.21 -17.66 -14.70
N ASP A 120 18.24 -16.78 -13.69
CA ASP A 120 19.29 -15.79 -13.49
C ASP A 120 19.42 -15.40 -12.00
N ARG A 121 20.63 -15.55 -11.45
CA ARG A 121 20.91 -15.26 -10.04
C ARG A 121 20.82 -13.76 -9.71
N THR A 122 21.22 -12.89 -10.64
CA THR A 122 21.18 -11.43 -10.49
C THR A 122 19.74 -10.94 -10.46
N LEU A 123 18.90 -11.41 -11.39
CA LEU A 123 17.47 -11.09 -11.39
C LEU A 123 16.79 -11.61 -10.11
N PHE A 124 17.17 -12.80 -9.64
CA PHE A 124 16.66 -13.32 -8.37
C PHE A 124 17.01 -12.41 -7.20
N VAL A 125 18.27 -11.99 -7.05
CA VAL A 125 18.68 -11.08 -5.98
C VAL A 125 17.87 -9.78 -6.04
N TYR A 126 17.65 -9.24 -7.24
CA TYR A 126 16.83 -8.04 -7.43
C TYR A 126 15.38 -8.26 -6.98
N PHE A 127 14.69 -9.26 -7.50
CA PHE A 127 13.28 -9.51 -7.17
C PHE A 127 13.08 -9.96 -5.72
N ALA A 128 13.96 -10.80 -5.18
CA ALA A 128 13.92 -11.23 -3.79
C ALA A 128 14.22 -10.07 -2.83
N GLY A 129 15.21 -9.23 -3.17
CA GLY A 129 15.52 -8.02 -2.41
C GLY A 129 14.36 -7.03 -2.41
N LEU A 130 13.79 -6.75 -3.58
CA LEU A 130 12.63 -5.86 -3.71
C LEU A 130 11.42 -6.41 -2.95
N THR A 131 11.17 -7.72 -3.04
CA THR A 131 10.12 -8.40 -2.26
C THR A 131 10.36 -8.26 -0.76
N GLY A 132 11.59 -8.49 -0.29
CA GLY A 132 11.95 -8.33 1.12
C GLY A 132 11.74 -6.90 1.62
N VAL A 133 12.12 -5.90 0.83
CA VAL A 133 11.92 -4.48 1.16
C VAL A 133 10.45 -4.09 1.16
N LEU A 134 9.68 -4.46 0.12
CA LEU A 134 8.27 -4.08 -0.02
C LEU A 134 7.31 -4.90 0.87
N THR A 135 7.83 -5.88 1.62
CA THR A 135 7.06 -6.67 2.59
C THR A 135 7.61 -6.45 3.99
N LEU A 136 8.55 -7.28 4.44
CA LEU A 136 9.14 -7.23 5.78
C LEU A 136 9.83 -5.90 6.07
N GLY A 137 10.51 -5.32 5.07
CA GLY A 137 11.17 -4.02 5.19
C GLY A 137 10.16 -2.90 5.46
N LEU A 138 9.04 -2.86 4.74
CA LEU A 138 7.97 -1.90 4.97
C LEU A 138 7.25 -2.14 6.30
N VAL A 139 6.96 -3.40 6.68
CA VAL A 139 6.38 -3.70 8.01
C VAL A 139 7.30 -3.18 9.13
N PHE A 140 8.61 -3.40 8.99
CA PHE A 140 9.59 -2.87 9.92
C PHE A 140 9.62 -1.34 9.90
N TYR A 141 9.73 -0.72 8.73
CA TYR A 141 9.88 0.74 8.60
C TYR A 141 8.63 1.52 9.04
N LEU A 142 7.44 1.09 8.62
CA LEU A 142 6.18 1.81 8.89
C LEU A 142 5.82 1.80 10.38
N ASN A 143 6.23 0.73 11.08
CA ASN A 143 6.08 0.57 12.53
C ASN A 143 4.65 0.85 13.01
N PHE A 144 3.63 0.34 12.32
CA PHE A 144 2.24 0.62 12.65
C PHE A 144 1.87 0.22 14.08
N LYS A 145 0.84 0.89 14.59
CA LYS A 145 0.06 0.46 15.75
C LYS A 145 -0.65 -0.89 15.45
N TYR A 146 -1.51 -1.37 16.35
CA TYR A 146 -2.37 -2.50 16.02
C TYR A 146 -3.21 -2.15 14.77
N GLY A 147 -3.38 -3.11 13.86
CA GLY A 147 -4.18 -2.91 12.64
C GLY A 147 -5.62 -2.58 13.00
N PHE A 148 -6.28 -1.71 12.22
CA PHE A 148 -7.59 -1.14 12.56
C PHE A 148 -8.63 -2.19 12.97
N SER A 149 -8.70 -3.31 12.24
CA SER A 149 -9.65 -4.41 12.53
C SER A 149 -9.03 -5.62 13.22
N LEU A 150 -7.79 -5.53 13.72
CA LEU A 150 -7.10 -6.62 14.41
C LEU A 150 -6.94 -6.33 15.90
N ALA A 151 -6.66 -7.40 16.67
CA ALA A 151 -6.52 -7.35 18.13
C ALA A 151 -7.73 -6.70 18.84
N PRO A 152 -8.96 -7.22 18.65
CA PRO A 152 -10.17 -6.66 19.26
C PRO A 152 -10.15 -6.70 20.80
N GLU A 153 -9.30 -7.54 21.39
CA GLU A 153 -9.05 -7.59 22.83
C GLU A 153 -8.36 -6.33 23.37
N VAL A 154 -7.69 -5.55 22.52
CA VAL A 154 -7.11 -4.26 22.89
C VAL A 154 -8.19 -3.20 22.74
N THR A 155 -8.72 -2.71 23.87
CA THR A 155 -9.90 -1.83 23.86
C THR A 155 -9.57 -0.35 23.76
N ASP A 156 -8.31 0.06 23.95
CA ASP A 156 -7.88 1.46 23.81
C ASP A 156 -7.70 1.82 22.32
N PRO A 157 -8.56 2.65 21.73
CA PRO A 157 -8.50 3.00 20.31
C PRO A 157 -7.21 3.74 19.93
N ASN A 158 -6.54 4.38 20.90
CA ASN A 158 -5.28 5.08 20.63
C ASN A 158 -4.12 4.12 20.32
N LEU A 159 -4.29 2.83 20.61
CA LEU A 159 -3.32 1.79 20.30
C LEU A 159 -3.56 1.14 18.92
N HIS A 160 -4.59 1.58 18.20
CA HIS A 160 -4.91 1.13 16.84
C HIS A 160 -4.57 2.20 15.79
N GLU A 161 -4.37 1.75 14.56
CA GLU A 161 -4.42 2.63 13.40
C GLU A 161 -5.85 3.14 13.21
N VAL A 162 -6.00 4.38 12.76
CA VAL A 162 -7.32 5.06 12.63
C VAL A 162 -8.19 4.52 11.49
N ARG A 163 -7.59 3.77 10.57
CA ARG A 163 -8.24 3.15 9.40
C ARG A 163 -7.35 2.06 8.84
N GLU A 164 -7.89 1.28 7.91
CA GLU A 164 -7.08 0.32 7.15
C GLU A 164 -6.04 1.02 6.28
N ARG A 165 -4.85 0.41 6.23
CA ARG A 165 -3.64 0.99 5.62
C ARG A 165 -2.99 0.03 4.61
N ASP A 166 -3.80 -0.81 3.97
CA ASP A 166 -3.40 -1.76 2.95
C ASP A 166 -2.70 -1.10 1.74
N TYR A 167 -3.09 0.12 1.38
CA TYR A 167 -2.49 0.90 0.29
C TYR A 167 -0.98 1.13 0.44
N PHE A 168 -0.41 1.12 1.65
CA PHE A 168 1.05 1.21 1.84
C PHE A 168 1.81 0.02 1.22
N PHE A 169 1.13 -1.11 1.05
CA PHE A 169 1.72 -2.35 0.53
C PHE A 169 1.34 -2.63 -0.93
N VAL A 170 0.63 -1.72 -1.61
CA VAL A 170 0.13 -1.93 -2.98
C VAL A 170 1.24 -2.29 -3.97
N ALA A 171 2.41 -1.67 -3.86
CA ALA A 171 3.57 -1.99 -4.71
C ALA A 171 4.08 -3.41 -4.45
N GLY A 172 4.06 -3.86 -3.18
CA GLY A 172 4.41 -5.23 -2.80
C GLY A 172 3.42 -6.25 -3.34
N PHE A 173 2.12 -5.95 -3.28
CA PHE A 173 1.07 -6.81 -3.83
C PHE A 173 1.16 -6.92 -5.35
N ALA A 174 1.39 -5.81 -6.05
CA ALA A 174 1.61 -5.82 -7.49
C ALA A 174 2.84 -6.66 -7.88
N LEU A 175 3.95 -6.49 -7.15
CA LEU A 175 5.15 -7.30 -7.34
C LEU A 175 4.86 -8.79 -7.12
N TRP A 176 4.18 -9.13 -6.03
CA TRP A 176 3.85 -10.52 -5.72
C TRP A 176 2.90 -11.13 -6.75
N GLY A 177 1.93 -10.37 -7.25
CA GLY A 177 1.06 -10.78 -8.36
C GLY A 177 1.85 -11.11 -9.64
N MET A 178 2.84 -10.27 -9.99
CA MET A 178 3.74 -10.56 -11.12
C MET A 178 4.55 -11.83 -10.88
N LEU A 179 5.12 -12.01 -9.69
CA LEU A 179 5.86 -13.22 -9.32
C LEU A 179 4.95 -14.46 -9.36
N ALA A 180 3.70 -14.35 -8.91
CA ALA A 180 2.73 -15.44 -8.99
C ALA A 180 2.42 -15.82 -10.45
N GLY A 181 2.34 -14.83 -11.35
CA GLY A 181 2.25 -15.07 -12.79
C GLY A 181 3.46 -15.83 -13.35
N VAL A 182 4.69 -15.40 -13.00
CA VAL A 182 5.92 -16.12 -13.37
C VAL A 182 5.90 -17.55 -12.81
N GLY A 183 5.54 -17.73 -11.55
CA GLY A 183 5.44 -19.04 -10.92
C GLY A 183 4.41 -19.94 -11.60
N LEU A 184 3.25 -19.40 -11.97
CA LEU A 184 2.21 -20.14 -12.70
C LEU A 184 2.73 -20.61 -14.07
N THR A 185 3.43 -19.74 -14.82
CA THR A 185 4.04 -20.14 -16.10
C THR A 185 5.13 -21.20 -15.93
N TRP A 186 5.93 -21.11 -14.87
CA TRP A 186 6.94 -22.11 -14.55
C TRP A 186 6.31 -23.47 -14.21
N VAL A 187 5.28 -23.49 -13.37
CA VAL A 187 4.51 -24.71 -13.05
C VAL A 187 3.88 -25.29 -14.31
N TRP A 188 3.22 -24.47 -15.13
CA TRP A 188 2.61 -24.90 -16.39
C TRP A 188 3.63 -25.52 -17.34
N SER A 189 4.78 -24.86 -17.58
CA SER A 189 5.84 -25.39 -18.44
C SER A 189 6.42 -26.72 -17.93
N THR A 190 6.50 -26.87 -16.62
CA THR A 190 6.96 -28.09 -15.95
C THR A 190 5.95 -29.23 -16.18
N VAL A 191 4.66 -28.98 -16.02
CA VAL A 191 3.59 -29.96 -16.30
C VAL A 191 3.58 -30.37 -17.77
N VAL A 192 3.70 -29.42 -18.70
CA VAL A 192 3.76 -29.71 -20.15
C VAL A 192 4.93 -30.63 -20.48
N ALA A 193 6.09 -30.44 -19.84
CA ALA A 193 7.28 -31.26 -20.07
C ALA A 193 7.11 -32.73 -19.65
N PHE A 194 6.18 -33.04 -18.73
CA PHE A 194 5.89 -34.40 -18.30
C PHE A 194 4.85 -35.14 -19.17
N LEU A 195 4.23 -34.44 -20.14
CA LEU A 195 3.16 -35.01 -20.97
C LEU A 195 3.65 -35.33 -22.40
N PRO A 196 3.07 -36.35 -23.08
CA PRO A 196 3.44 -36.69 -24.46
C PRO A 196 3.14 -35.54 -25.45
N ARG A 197 4.12 -35.30 -26.35
CA ARG A 197 4.27 -34.06 -27.16
C ARG A 197 3.09 -33.62 -28.01
N VAL A 198 2.20 -34.51 -28.43
CA VAL A 198 1.28 -34.21 -29.55
C VAL A 198 0.11 -33.29 -29.12
N GLN A 199 -0.24 -33.23 -27.83
CA GLN A 199 -1.34 -32.37 -27.33
C GLN A 199 -1.13 -31.73 -25.95
N ALA A 200 0.03 -31.93 -25.33
CA ALA A 200 0.33 -31.49 -23.95
C ALA A 200 0.09 -30.00 -23.69
N SER A 201 0.44 -29.12 -24.64
CA SER A 201 0.33 -27.67 -24.46
C SER A 201 -1.12 -27.18 -24.49
N LEU A 202 -1.97 -27.70 -25.39
CA LEU A 202 -3.39 -27.32 -25.47
C LEU A 202 -4.21 -27.92 -24.31
N ALA A 203 -3.92 -29.16 -23.93
CA ALA A 203 -4.62 -29.85 -22.84
C ALA A 203 -4.39 -29.20 -21.46
N THR A 204 -3.28 -28.46 -21.29
CA THR A 204 -2.90 -27.83 -20.01
C THR A 204 -3.21 -26.33 -19.95
N VAL A 205 -3.68 -25.70 -21.03
CA VAL A 205 -4.11 -24.29 -21.04
C VAL A 205 -5.11 -23.96 -19.91
N PRO A 206 -6.09 -24.84 -19.57
CA PRO A 206 -7.00 -24.55 -18.46
C PRO A 206 -6.31 -24.29 -17.12
N LEU A 207 -5.08 -24.77 -16.90
CA LEU A 207 -4.30 -24.45 -15.69
C LEU A 207 -4.03 -22.94 -15.55
N LEU A 208 -3.90 -22.23 -16.67
CA LEU A 208 -3.66 -20.79 -16.66
C LEU A 208 -4.87 -19.99 -16.19
N LEU A 209 -6.08 -20.59 -16.15
CA LEU A 209 -7.27 -19.96 -15.59
C LEU A 209 -7.14 -19.65 -14.09
N VAL A 210 -6.16 -20.27 -13.41
CA VAL A 210 -5.80 -19.90 -12.03
C VAL A 210 -5.51 -18.39 -11.91
N ALA A 211 -4.92 -17.77 -12.93
CA ALA A 211 -4.65 -16.32 -12.93
C ALA A 211 -5.92 -15.45 -12.87
N VAL A 212 -7.08 -15.98 -13.25
CA VAL A 212 -8.37 -15.27 -13.26
C VAL A 212 -9.07 -15.35 -11.90
N ILE A 213 -8.63 -16.24 -11.00
CA ILE A 213 -9.27 -16.44 -9.69
C ILE A 213 -9.40 -15.13 -8.89
N PRO A 214 -8.36 -14.30 -8.70
CA PRO A 214 -8.49 -13.08 -7.91
C PRO A 214 -9.44 -12.08 -8.55
N LEU A 215 -9.46 -12.00 -9.89
CA LEU A 215 -10.39 -11.14 -10.62
C LEU A 215 -11.83 -11.57 -10.36
N ALA A 216 -12.14 -12.85 -10.49
CA ALA A 216 -13.50 -13.37 -10.30
C ALA A 216 -13.95 -13.28 -8.83
N LEU A 217 -13.09 -13.70 -7.89
CA LEU A 217 -13.43 -13.78 -6.47
C LEU A 217 -13.42 -12.42 -5.77
N ASN A 218 -12.79 -11.39 -6.35
CA ASN A 218 -12.83 -10.03 -5.80
C ASN A 218 -13.78 -9.11 -6.57
N TRP A 219 -14.42 -9.58 -7.65
CA TRP A 219 -15.20 -8.71 -8.53
C TRP A 219 -16.29 -7.93 -7.80
N GLU A 220 -17.10 -8.63 -7.00
CA GLU A 220 -18.20 -8.00 -6.25
C GLU A 220 -17.68 -7.03 -5.19
N TRP A 221 -16.60 -7.39 -4.49
CA TRP A 221 -15.98 -6.52 -3.47
C TRP A 221 -15.35 -5.25 -4.07
N ALA A 222 -14.73 -5.39 -5.25
CA ALA A 222 -14.09 -4.30 -5.97
C ALA A 222 -15.08 -3.42 -6.74
N SER A 223 -16.25 -3.96 -7.09
CA SER A 223 -17.29 -3.21 -7.78
C SER A 223 -17.67 -1.96 -6.97
N ARG A 224 -17.75 -0.84 -7.67
CA ARG A 224 -18.33 0.43 -7.17
C ARG A 224 -19.65 0.73 -7.88
N THR A 225 -20.23 -0.28 -8.52
CA THR A 225 -21.50 -0.13 -9.24
C THR A 225 -22.60 0.23 -8.23
N GLY A 226 -23.23 1.39 -8.44
CA GLY A 226 -24.26 1.89 -7.53
C GLY A 226 -23.72 2.59 -6.28
N ASP A 227 -22.39 2.77 -6.16
CA ASP A 227 -21.80 3.63 -5.13
C ASP A 227 -21.86 5.09 -5.58
N TRP A 228 -22.83 5.82 -5.03
CA TRP A 228 -23.01 7.25 -5.25
C TRP A 228 -22.46 8.09 -4.10
N ALA A 229 -21.83 7.48 -3.08
CA ALA A 229 -21.49 8.17 -1.85
C ALA A 229 -20.64 9.43 -2.07
N ALA A 230 -19.63 9.36 -2.94
CA ALA A 230 -18.79 10.52 -3.26
C ALA A 230 -19.58 11.64 -3.97
N ARG A 231 -20.49 11.28 -4.88
CA ARG A 231 -21.34 12.23 -5.60
C ARG A 231 -22.36 12.87 -4.66
N ASP A 232 -23.06 12.05 -3.89
CA ASP A 232 -24.13 12.49 -3.01
C ASP A 232 -23.55 13.33 -1.87
N TRP A 233 -22.41 12.92 -1.30
CA TRP A 233 -21.68 13.73 -0.33
C TRP A 233 -21.29 15.10 -0.90
N ALA A 234 -20.74 15.15 -2.12
CA ALA A 234 -20.42 16.42 -2.77
C ALA A 234 -21.68 17.26 -3.05
N TYR A 235 -22.77 16.64 -3.48
CA TYR A 235 -24.03 17.33 -3.76
C TYR A 235 -24.63 17.93 -2.49
N ASP A 236 -24.80 17.13 -1.43
CA ASP A 236 -25.37 17.57 -0.16
C ASP A 236 -24.53 18.68 0.48
N LEU A 237 -23.21 18.55 0.39
CA LEU A 237 -22.28 19.51 0.94
C LEU A 237 -22.24 20.82 0.14
N LEU A 238 -22.33 20.78 -1.19
CA LEU A 238 -22.31 22.00 -2.02
C LEU A 238 -23.67 22.70 -2.07
N MET A 239 -24.76 21.95 -2.09
CA MET A 239 -26.12 22.50 -2.19
C MET A 239 -26.64 23.08 -0.86
N SER A 240 -26.00 22.74 0.26
CA SER A 240 -26.31 23.35 1.57
C SER A 240 -25.64 24.71 1.78
N LEU A 241 -24.78 25.15 0.86
CA LEU A 241 -24.07 26.42 0.95
C LEU A 241 -24.90 27.57 0.38
N GLU A 242 -24.76 28.75 0.99
CA GLU A 242 -25.29 29.99 0.42
C GLU A 242 -24.55 30.37 -0.88
N PRO A 243 -25.19 31.08 -1.81
CA PRO A 243 -24.51 31.61 -3.00
C PRO A 243 -23.24 32.39 -2.63
N TYR A 244 -22.13 32.10 -3.30
CA TYR A 244 -20.81 32.70 -3.05
C TYR A 244 -20.17 32.37 -1.69
N ALA A 245 -20.67 31.36 -0.97
CA ALA A 245 -20.01 30.91 0.25
C ALA A 245 -18.58 30.43 -0.02
N VAL A 246 -17.66 30.79 0.88
CA VAL A 246 -16.32 30.20 0.94
C VAL A 246 -16.41 28.97 1.82
N PHE A 247 -16.29 27.80 1.21
CA PHE A 247 -16.35 26.53 1.92
C PHE A 247 -14.96 25.99 2.22
N PHE A 248 -14.72 25.71 3.50
CA PHE A 248 -13.51 25.04 3.95
C PHE A 248 -13.84 23.55 4.12
N THR A 249 -13.34 22.72 3.21
CA THR A 249 -13.33 21.27 3.42
C THR A 249 -12.18 20.95 4.37
N ASN A 250 -12.28 19.83 5.09
CA ASN A 250 -11.05 19.14 5.47
C ASN A 250 -10.37 18.77 4.15
N GLY A 251 -9.17 19.27 3.88
CA GLY A 251 -8.40 18.90 2.70
C GLY A 251 -8.10 17.40 2.70
N ASP A 252 -7.18 16.96 1.83
CA ASP A 252 -6.60 15.63 1.93
C ASP A 252 -5.96 15.49 3.31
N ASN A 253 -6.71 14.89 4.24
CA ASN A 253 -6.29 14.60 5.60
C ASN A 253 -5.31 13.44 5.53
N ASP A 254 -4.05 13.76 5.24
CA ASP A 254 -2.94 12.89 5.53
C ASP A 254 -2.02 13.54 6.56
#